data_AF-A0AAW1RYD0-F1
#
_entry.id   AF-A0AAW1RYD0-F1
#
_cell.length_a   1.000
_cell.length_b   1.000
_cell.length_c   1.000
_cell.angle_alpha   90.00
_cell.angle_beta   90.00
_cell.angle_gamma   90.00
#
_symmetry.space_group_name_H-M   'P 1'
#
loop_
_entity.id
_entity.type
_entity.pdbx_description
1 polymer ?
#
loop_
_entity_poly.entity_id
_entity_poly.type
_entity_poly.pdbx_seq_one_letter_code
_entity_poly.pdbx_strand_id
1 'polypeptide(L)'
;MASPLDSTARSHLAEEAAQLLFKRLKVTVKDGRELIGDFQCMDNYGNIILANTVEEAVIERRGQASREERNMGLVLIPIEQRQSCHLQVKPMEDVAATKALLRLEGSPNAS
;
A
#
# COMPACT_ATOMS: atom_id res chain seq x y z
N MET A 1 18.49 -35.97 20.07
CA MET A 1 17.38 -35.16 20.61
C MET A 1 17.21 -33.97 19.68
N ALA A 2 16.20 -33.99 18.81
CA ALA A 2 15.92 -32.87 17.91
C ALA A 2 15.19 -31.77 18.69
N SER A 3 15.61 -30.53 18.52
CA SER A 3 15.01 -29.35 19.16
C SER A 3 13.57 -29.11 18.67
N PRO A 4 12.60 -28.68 19.51
CA PRO A 4 11.18 -28.56 19.13
C PRO A 4 10.85 -27.35 18.25
N LEU A 5 11.83 -26.75 17.57
CA LEU A 5 11.65 -25.48 16.86
C LEU A 5 11.49 -25.62 15.34
N ASP A 6 11.47 -26.84 14.81
CA ASP A 6 11.22 -27.07 13.39
C ASP A 6 9.77 -27.50 13.14
N SER A 7 9.15 -26.86 12.16
CA SER A 7 7.87 -27.19 11.53
C SER A 7 6.57 -26.54 12.03
N THR A 8 6.55 -25.23 12.29
CA THR A 8 5.34 -24.47 11.94
C THR A 8 5.53 -23.94 10.52
N ALA A 9 5.17 -24.74 9.53
CA ALA A 9 5.10 -24.26 8.15
C ALA A 9 4.24 -22.99 8.16
N ARG A 10 4.82 -21.85 7.71
CA ARG A 10 4.04 -20.62 7.59
C ARG A 10 2.94 -20.88 6.57
N SER A 11 1.76 -20.32 6.81
CA SER A 11 0.70 -20.40 5.80
C SER A 11 1.17 -19.69 4.53
N HIS A 12 0.69 -20.15 3.37
CA HIS A 12 0.96 -19.49 2.09
C HIS A 12 0.63 -17.99 2.15
N LEU A 13 -0.44 -17.61 2.85
CA LEU A 13 -0.82 -16.21 3.04
C LEU A 13 0.20 -15.41 3.86
N ALA A 14 0.80 -16.03 4.88
CA ALA A 14 1.85 -15.39 5.66
C ALA A 14 3.14 -15.20 4.82
N GLU A 15 3.44 -16.13 3.92
CA GLU A 15 4.55 -15.99 2.98
C GLU A 15 4.30 -14.89 1.94
N GLU A 16 3.09 -14.80 1.39
CA GLU A 16 2.70 -13.69 0.50
C GLU A 16 2.75 -12.35 1.21
N ALA A 17 2.21 -12.26 2.43
CA ALA A 17 2.29 -11.03 3.22
C ALA A 17 3.75 -10.66 3.53
N ALA A 18 4.61 -11.64 3.82
CA ALA A 18 6.04 -11.39 4.04
C ALA A 18 6.73 -10.79 2.81
N GLN A 19 6.34 -11.19 1.59
CA GLN A 19 6.86 -10.61 0.36
C GLN A 19 6.47 -9.15 0.16
N LEU A 20 5.40 -8.69 0.81
CA LEU A 20 4.91 -7.32 0.73
C LEU A 20 5.53 -6.39 1.78
N LEU A 21 6.26 -6.93 2.76
CA LEU A 21 6.88 -6.14 3.83
C LEU A 21 7.78 -5.03 3.26
N PHE A 22 7.75 -3.89 3.96
CA PHE A 22 8.44 -2.65 3.63
C PHE A 22 8.04 -2.00 2.30
N LYS A 23 7.09 -2.58 1.57
CA LYS A 23 6.49 -1.93 0.39
C LYS A 23 5.45 -0.92 0.83
N ARG A 24 5.21 0.08 -0.02
CA ARG A 24 4.24 1.12 0.25
C ARG A 24 2.82 0.61 -0.06
N LEU A 25 1.91 0.73 0.91
CA LEU A 25 0.51 0.38 0.75
C LEU A 25 -0.34 1.66 0.81
N LYS A 26 -1.43 1.66 0.05
CA LYS A 26 -2.55 2.59 0.16
C LYS A 26 -3.74 1.85 0.75
N VAL A 27 -4.25 2.33 1.87
CA VAL A 27 -5.33 1.70 2.65
C VAL A 27 -6.46 2.70 2.79
N THR A 28 -7.61 2.38 2.22
CA THR A 28 -8.85 3.11 2.49
C THR A 28 -9.46 2.57 3.78
N VAL A 29 -9.77 3.45 4.72
CA VAL A 29 -10.51 3.10 5.95
C VAL A 29 -11.99 3.48 5.83
N LYS A 30 -12.84 2.88 6.66
CA LYS A 30 -14.31 3.01 6.60
C LYS A 30 -14.85 4.44 6.69
N ASP A 31 -14.10 5.35 7.31
CA ASP A 31 -14.46 6.78 7.39
C ASP A 31 -14.10 7.57 6.11
N GLY A 32 -13.56 6.90 5.10
CA GLY A 32 -13.21 7.47 3.80
C GLY A 32 -11.79 8.04 3.73
N ARG A 33 -11.00 7.98 4.80
CA ARG A 33 -9.60 8.42 4.76
C ARG A 33 -8.74 7.46 3.94
N GLU A 34 -7.78 8.04 3.21
CA GLU A 34 -6.78 7.33 2.44
C GLU A 34 -5.43 7.40 3.17
N LEU A 35 -4.95 6.27 3.69
CA LEU A 35 -3.70 6.18 4.42
C LEU A 35 -2.64 5.53 3.54
N ILE A 36 -1.49 6.19 3.35
CA ILE A 36 -0.38 5.70 2.54
C ILE A 36 0.88 5.59 3.39
N GLY A 37 1.40 4.39 3.55
CA GLY A 37 2.59 4.15 4.37
C GLY A 37 3.30 2.85 4.03
N ASP A 38 4.44 2.62 4.68
CA ASP A 38 5.29 1.46 4.47
C ASP A 38 4.79 0.29 5.34
N PHE A 39 4.48 -0.85 4.73
CA PHE A 39 3.93 -2.00 5.42
C PHE A 39 4.95 -2.66 6.34
N GLN A 40 4.76 -2.57 7.65
CA GLN A 40 5.72 -3.10 8.62
C GLN A 40 5.39 -4.52 9.09
N CYS A 41 4.11 -4.80 9.32
CA CYS A 41 3.66 -6.13 9.70
C CYS A 41 2.14 -6.26 9.59
N MET A 42 1.69 -7.52 9.56
CA MET A 42 0.30 -7.91 9.74
C MET A 42 0.22 -9.02 10.78
N ASP A 43 -0.76 -8.96 11.67
CA ASP A 43 -1.03 -10.02 12.63
C ASP A 43 -1.96 -11.11 12.06
N ASN A 44 -2.23 -12.15 12.85
CA ASN A 44 -3.09 -13.26 12.45
C ASN A 44 -4.58 -12.88 12.30
N TYR A 45 -4.99 -11.74 12.84
CA TYR A 45 -6.35 -11.20 12.69
C TYR A 45 -6.46 -10.28 11.46
N GLY A 46 -5.34 -9.97 10.82
CA GLY A 46 -5.28 -9.11 9.65
C GLY A 46 -5.14 -7.62 10.00
N ASN A 47 -4.83 -7.26 11.25
CA ASN A 47 -4.50 -5.88 11.60
C ASN A 47 -3.15 -5.51 10.97
N ILE A 48 -3.02 -4.29 10.46
CA ILE A 48 -1.82 -3.82 9.75
C ILE A 48 -1.16 -2.69 10.52
N ILE A 49 0.17 -2.70 10.55
CA ILE A 49 0.97 -1.54 10.96
C ILE A 49 1.63 -0.93 9.72
N LEU A 50 1.43 0.38 9.54
CA LEU A 50 2.10 1.21 8.54
C LEU A 50 3.08 2.19 9.22
N ALA A 51 4.29 2.30 8.71
CA ALA A 51 5.25 3.34 9.09
C ALA A 51 5.33 4.45 8.03
N ASN A 52 5.89 5.61 8.41
CA ASN A 52 6.02 6.77 7.53
C ASN A 52 4.70 7.12 6.81
N THR A 53 3.60 6.97 7.55
CA THR A 53 2.25 7.05 7.00
C THR A 53 1.85 8.51 6.80
N VAL A 54 1.23 8.77 5.66
CA VAL A 54 0.55 10.04 5.35
C VAL A 54 -0.93 9.77 5.11
N GLU A 55 -1.78 10.68 5.55
CA GLU A 55 -3.19 10.73 5.13
C GLU A 55 -3.29 11.65 3.90
N GLU A 56 -3.78 11.13 2.76
CA GLU A 56 -4.18 11.94 1.60
C GLU A 56 -5.60 12.48 1.85
N ALA A 57 -5.71 13.74 2.27
CA ALA A 57 -7.00 14.39 2.47
C ALA A 57 -7.38 15.22 1.24
N VAL A 58 -8.61 15.06 0.74
CA VAL A 58 -9.18 15.98 -0.24
C VAL A 58 -9.85 17.12 0.52
N ILE A 59 -9.35 18.33 0.33
CA ILE A 59 -9.92 19.54 0.92
C ILE A 59 -10.53 20.39 -0.18
N GLU A 60 -11.84 20.58 -0.09
CA GLU A 60 -12.58 21.50 -0.93
C GLU A 60 -12.62 22.89 -0.28
N ARG A 61 -12.04 23.89 -0.96
CA ARG A 61 -12.13 25.30 -0.57
C ARG A 61 -12.60 26.11 -1.76
N ARG A 62 -13.73 26.83 -1.60
CA ARG A 62 -14.28 27.74 -2.63
C ARG A 62 -14.50 27.06 -4.00
N GLY A 63 -14.96 25.82 -4.01
CA GLY A 63 -15.22 25.05 -5.25
C GLY A 63 -13.97 24.47 -5.91
N GLN A 64 -12.79 24.57 -5.28
CA GLN A 64 -11.57 23.89 -5.72
C GLN A 64 -11.21 22.77 -4.75
N ALA A 65 -11.12 21.55 -5.25
CA ALA A 65 -10.59 20.41 -4.52
C ALA A 65 -9.06 20.39 -4.62
N SER A 66 -8.40 20.35 -3.47
CA SER A 66 -6.95 20.19 -3.34
C SER A 66 -6.63 18.92 -2.56
N ARG A 67 -5.55 18.23 -2.92
CA ARG A 67 -5.02 17.12 -2.12
C ARG A 67 -3.97 17.67 -1.18
N GLU A 68 -4.15 17.43 0.11
CA GLU A 68 -3.18 17.73 1.16
C GLU A 68 -2.69 16.42 1.77
N GLU A 69 -1.41 16.36 2.13
CA GLU A 69 -0.82 15.24 2.86
C GLU A 69 -0.65 15.62 4.34
N ARG A 70 -1.13 14.75 5.24
CA ARG A 70 -0.92 14.92 6.69
C ARG A 70 -0.04 13.79 7.22
N ASN A 71 1.11 14.15 7.78
CA ASN A 71 2.03 13.19 8.37
C ASN A 71 1.43 12.55 9.63
N MET A 72 1.35 11.23 9.66
CA MET A 72 0.81 10.44 10.77
C MET A 72 1.88 9.60 11.48
N GLY A 73 2.99 9.29 10.80
CA GLY A 73 4.07 8.48 11.37
C GLY A 73 3.72 6.99 11.40
N LEU A 74 3.61 6.40 12.60
CA LEU A 74 3.27 4.99 12.79
C LEU A 74 1.76 4.84 13.03
N VAL A 75 1.10 4.01 12.23
CA VAL A 75 -0.36 3.83 12.29
C VAL A 75 -0.71 2.36 12.37
N LEU A 76 -1.56 2.00 13.34
CA LEU A 76 -2.25 0.72 13.40
C LEU A 76 -3.61 0.85 12.71
N ILE A 77 -3.88 -0.04 11.77
CA ILE A 77 -5.17 -0.14 11.08
C ILE A 77 -5.82 -1.48 11.45
N PRO A 78 -6.86 -1.47 12.31
CA PRO A 78 -7.63 -2.66 12.60
C PRO A 78 -8.32 -3.20 11.34
N ILE A 79 -8.41 -4.53 11.21
CA ILE A 79 -9.09 -5.18 10.07
C ILE A 79 -10.53 -4.67 9.93
N GLU A 80 -11.20 -4.39 11.04
CA GLU A 80 -12.58 -3.90 11.08
C GLU A 80 -12.73 -2.48 10.55
N GLN A 81 -11.65 -1.70 10.51
CA GLN A 81 -11.67 -0.34 9.96
C GLN A 81 -11.17 -0.31 8.51
N ARG A 82 -10.55 -1.39 8.02
CA ARG A 82 -10.02 -1.46 6.66
C ARG A 82 -11.13 -1.72 5.66
N GLN A 83 -11.26 -0.82 4.70
CA GLN A 83 -12.18 -0.98 3.57
C GLN A 83 -11.47 -1.58 2.35
N SER A 84 -10.24 -1.15 2.06
CA SER A 84 -9.43 -1.66 0.95
C SER A 84 -7.94 -1.64 1.30
N CYS A 85 -7.11 -2.35 0.53
CA CYS A 85 -5.67 -2.33 0.67
C CYS A 85 -5.02 -2.57 -0.69
N HIS A 86 -4.20 -1.64 -1.15
CA HIS A 86 -3.57 -1.68 -2.47
C HIS A 86 -2.07 -1.45 -2.36
N LEU A 87 -1.28 -2.27 -3.07
CA LEU A 87 0.14 -2.05 -3.23
C LEU A 87 0.37 -0.82 -4.11
N GLN A 88 1.11 0.17 -3.59
CA GLN A 88 1.55 1.31 -4.36
C GLN A 88 2.80 0.93 -5.15
N VAL A 89 2.62 0.72 -6.45
CA VAL A 89 3.72 0.58 -7.39
C VAL A 89 4.05 1.98 -7.89
N LYS A 90 5.17 2.55 -7.44
CA LYS A 90 5.68 3.76 -8.08
C LYS A 90 6.11 3.36 -9.50
N PRO A 91 5.68 4.10 -10.54
CA PRO A 91 6.35 4.01 -11.83
C PRO A 91 7.85 4.18 -11.58
N MET A 92 8.71 3.44 -12.29
CA MET A 92 10.12 3.83 -12.33
C MET A 92 10.17 5.32 -12.68
N GLU A 93 11.08 6.10 -12.09
CA GLU A 93 11.20 7.54 -12.38
C GLU A 93 11.26 7.80 -13.91
N ASP A 94 11.75 6.80 -14.65
CA ASP A 94 11.56 6.69 -16.08
C ASP A 94 10.16 6.14 -16.45
N VAL A 95 9.23 7.06 -16.63
CA VAL A 95 7.88 6.80 -17.17
C VAL A 95 7.96 6.14 -18.55
N ALA A 96 9.00 6.40 -19.35
CA ALA A 96 9.17 5.77 -20.66
C ALA A 96 9.57 4.30 -20.51
N ALA A 97 10.49 3.97 -19.59
CA ALA A 97 10.83 2.59 -19.27
C ALA A 97 9.61 1.81 -18.75
N THR A 98 8.78 2.44 -17.91
CA THR A 98 7.55 1.83 -17.40
C THR A 98 6.53 1.59 -18.53
N LYS A 99 6.35 2.55 -19.44
CA LYS A 99 5.47 2.40 -20.61
C LYS A 99 5.96 1.32 -21.58
N ALA A 100 7.27 1.25 -21.81
CA ALA A 100 7.91 0.24 -22.65
C ALA A 100 7.73 -1.17 -22.07
N LEU A 101 7.91 -1.35 -20.76
CA LEU A 101 7.65 -2.61 -20.04
C LEU A 101 6.19 -3.05 -20.15
N LEU A 102 5.26 -2.11 -20.08
CA LEU A 102 3.82 -2.37 -20.18
C LEU A 102 3.32 -2.45 -21.64
N ARG A 103 4.20 -2.29 -22.64
CA ARG A 103 3.87 -2.24 -24.07
C ARG A 103 2.78 -1.21 -24.40
N LEU A 104 2.75 -0.09 -23.67
CA LEU A 104 1.77 0.99 -23.84
C LEU A 104 2.21 2.04 -24.87
N GLU A 105 3.19 1.71 -25.73
CA GLU A 105 3.64 2.56 -26.83
C GLU A 105 2.53 2.66 -27.89
N GLY A 106 1.62 3.62 -27.70
CA GLY A 106 0.71 4.07 -28.73
C GLY A 106 1.52 4.71 -29.86
N SER A 107 1.42 4.12 -31.06
CA SER A 107 1.93 4.64 -32.33
C SER A 107 1.71 6.15 -32.46
N PRO A 108 2.77 6.97 -32.65
CA PRO A 108 2.60 8.36 -33.06
C PRO A 108 2.30 8.37 -34.56
N ASN A 109 1.03 8.17 -34.91
CA ASN A 109 0.35 8.74 -36.08
C ASN A 109 -0.94 7.98 -36.37
N ALA A 110 -2.06 8.66 -36.24
CA ALA A 110 -3.21 8.46 -37.11
C ALA A 110 -3.92 9.81 -37.30
N SER A 111 -3.55 10.46 -38.41
CA SER A 111 -4.33 11.42 -39.21
C SER A 111 -4.58 12.83 -38.66
#